data_AF-A0A1Q3B0B8-F1
#
_entry.id   AF-A0A1Q3B0B8-F1
#
_cell.length_a   1.000
_cell.length_b   1.000
_cell.length_c   1.000
_cell.angle_alpha   90.00
_cell.angle_beta   90.00
_cell.angle_gamma   90.00
#
_symmetry.space_group_name_H-M   'P 1'
#
loop_
_entity.id
_entity.type
_entity.pdbx_description
1 polymer ?
#
loop_
_entity_poly.entity_id
_entity_poly.type
_entity_poly.pdbx_seq_one_letter_code
_entity_poly.pdbx_strand_id
1 'polypeptide(L)'
;RARVIAASPWLFDRHVLLLRPLEEEVHPLAINLSFVSFLMRVYGVPYLGMKVKVGESIGKTVRLVEKVEVVHGKGGNGSYFRIIVMMDVQIPIKIGLNLSLGKEGKTWIVFKYECIAMFCHRDNCMGHQEKHC
;
A
#
# COMPACT_ATOMS: atom_id res chain seq x y z
N ARG A 1 -16.93 6.25 -14.88
CA ARG A 1 -15.47 6.49 -14.78
C ARG A 1 -14.96 6.31 -13.34
N ALA A 2 -15.47 7.05 -12.34
CA ALA A 2 -14.99 6.99 -10.94
C ALA A 2 -15.03 5.59 -10.27
N ARG A 3 -16.06 4.77 -10.54
CA ARG A 3 -16.19 3.42 -9.94
C ARG A 3 -15.04 2.48 -10.29
N VAL A 4 -14.50 2.56 -11.50
CA VAL A 4 -13.40 1.70 -11.95
C VAL A 4 -12.12 2.08 -11.23
N ILE A 5 -11.80 3.37 -11.13
CA ILE A 5 -10.60 3.84 -10.42
C ILE A 5 -10.69 3.55 -8.92
N ALA A 6 -11.87 3.71 -8.30
CA ALA A 6 -12.06 3.46 -6.88
C ALA A 6 -11.90 1.99 -6.46
N ALA A 7 -12.05 1.05 -7.40
CA ALA A 7 -11.86 -0.38 -7.18
C ALA A 7 -10.43 -0.86 -7.54
N SER A 8 -9.52 0.08 -7.82
CA SER A 8 -8.08 -0.18 -7.96
C SER A 8 -7.50 -0.75 -6.65
N PRO A 9 -6.51 -1.67 -6.71
CA PRO A 9 -5.80 -2.13 -7.90
C PRO A 9 -6.54 -3.26 -8.64
N TRP A 10 -6.50 -3.23 -9.97
CA TRP A 10 -7.05 -4.29 -10.81
C TRP A 10 -5.97 -5.28 -11.23
N LEU A 11 -6.33 -6.55 -11.28
CA LEU A 11 -5.46 -7.63 -11.77
C LEU A 11 -5.97 -8.16 -13.10
N PHE A 12 -5.07 -8.31 -14.07
CA PHE A 12 -5.33 -9.02 -15.32
C PHE A 12 -4.14 -9.93 -15.63
N ASP A 13 -4.39 -11.23 -15.77
CA ASP A 13 -3.36 -12.27 -15.97
C ASP A 13 -2.13 -12.11 -15.06
N ARG A 14 -2.37 -11.93 -13.75
CA ARG A 14 -1.31 -11.74 -12.73
C ARG A 14 -0.47 -10.46 -12.88
N HIS A 15 -0.91 -9.49 -13.69
CA HIS A 15 -0.32 -8.16 -13.78
C HIS A 15 -1.25 -7.11 -13.14
N VAL A 16 -0.67 -6.09 -12.51
CA VAL A 16 -1.42 -4.94 -11.99
C VAL A 16 -1.70 -3.97 -13.14
N LEU A 17 -2.97 -3.61 -13.34
CA LEU A 17 -3.34 -2.60 -14.33
C LEU A 17 -3.19 -1.19 -13.75
N LEU A 18 -2.37 -0.38 -14.42
CA LEU A 18 -2.16 1.03 -14.09
C LEU A 18 -3.18 1.85 -14.89
N LEU A 19 -4.15 2.43 -14.19
CA LEU A 19 -5.25 3.18 -14.79
C LEU A 19 -5.19 4.63 -14.35
N ARG A 20 -5.21 5.55 -15.31
CA ARG A 20 -5.32 7.00 -15.07
C ARG A 20 -6.48 7.56 -15.88
N PRO A 21 -7.35 8.41 -15.30
CA PRO A 21 -8.33 9.18 -16.07
C PRO A 21 -7.62 10.02 -17.13
N LEU A 22 -8.10 9.97 -18.37
CA LEU A 22 -7.63 10.86 -19.42
C LEU A 22 -8.28 12.23 -19.22
N GLU A 23 -7.44 13.26 -19.09
CA GLU A 23 -7.86 14.66 -19.13
C GLU A 23 -7.98 15.08 -20.60
N GLU A 24 -9.05 15.81 -20.93
CA GLU A 24 -9.19 16.41 -22.26
C GLU A 24 -7.99 17.34 -22.47
N GLU A 25 -7.22 17.14 -23.54
CA GLU A 25 -5.96 17.84 -23.91
C GLU A 25 -4.61 17.15 -23.58
N VAL A 26 -4.56 15.97 -22.96
CA VAL A 26 -3.29 15.25 -22.75
C VAL A 26 -2.96 14.30 -23.90
N HIS A 27 -1.83 14.52 -24.58
CA HIS A 27 -1.31 13.59 -25.59
C HIS A 27 -1.01 12.22 -24.95
N PRO A 28 -1.46 11.08 -25.51
CA PRO A 28 -1.32 9.77 -24.87
C PRO A 28 0.11 9.40 -24.44
N LEU A 29 1.11 9.79 -25.24
CA LEU A 29 2.52 9.53 -24.93
C LEU A 29 3.08 10.36 -23.76
N ALA A 30 2.40 11.43 -23.35
CA ALA A 30 2.80 12.24 -22.20
C ALA A 30 2.25 11.68 -20.88
N ILE A 31 1.43 10.63 -20.92
CA ILE A 31 0.80 10.04 -19.74
C ILE A 31 1.79 9.11 -19.05
N ASN A 32 2.26 9.52 -17.87
CA ASN A 32 2.97 8.61 -16.99
C ASN A 32 1.97 7.68 -16.27
N LEU A 33 2.12 6.37 -16.51
CA LEU A 33 1.43 5.28 -15.83
C LEU A 33 2.43 4.53 -14.95
N SER A 34 2.84 5.12 -13.82
CA SER A 34 3.67 4.45 -12.82
C SER A 34 2.98 4.28 -11.47
N PHE A 35 1.83 4.94 -11.25
CA PHE A 35 1.16 4.96 -9.96
C PHE A 35 -0.06 4.06 -9.88
N VAL A 36 -0.26 3.45 -8.72
CA VAL A 36 -1.45 2.67 -8.38
C VAL A 36 -1.69 2.70 -6.87
N SER A 37 -2.96 2.63 -6.47
CA SER A 37 -3.37 2.56 -5.07
C SER A 37 -3.46 1.12 -4.61
N PHE A 38 -2.81 0.80 -3.50
CA PHE A 38 -2.93 -0.50 -2.83
C PHE A 38 -3.58 -0.38 -1.47
N LEU A 39 -4.31 -1.44 -1.10
CA LEU A 39 -4.76 -1.63 0.26
C LEU A 39 -3.64 -2.28 1.08
N MET A 40 -3.05 -1.49 1.98
CA MET A 40 -2.03 -1.93 2.92
C MET A 40 -2.65 -2.17 4.29
N ARG A 41 -2.51 -3.39 4.80
CA ARG A 41 -2.84 -3.77 6.18
C ARG A 41 -1.61 -3.67 7.07
N VAL A 42 -1.72 -2.97 8.18
CA VAL A 42 -0.64 -2.79 9.15
C VAL A 42 -0.95 -3.50 10.45
N TYR A 43 -0.12 -4.49 10.79
CA TYR A 43 -0.27 -5.33 11.97
C TYR A 43 0.81 -5.06 13.02
N GLY A 44 0.52 -5.40 14.28
CA GLY A 44 1.47 -5.31 15.39
C GLY A 44 1.55 -3.94 16.06
N VAL A 45 0.66 -3.00 15.71
CA VAL A 45 0.59 -1.70 16.40
C VAL A 45 -0.05 -1.92 17.79
N PRO A 46 0.54 -1.40 18.87
CA PRO A 46 -0.06 -1.45 20.20
C PRO A 46 -1.44 -0.81 20.23
N TYR A 47 -2.34 -1.33 21.08
CA TYR A 47 -3.72 -0.85 21.18
C TYR A 47 -3.82 0.66 21.47
N LEU A 48 -2.95 1.19 22.33
CA LEU A 48 -2.88 2.63 22.64
C LEU A 48 -2.53 3.51 21.41
N GLY A 49 -1.86 2.91 20.42
CA GLY A 49 -1.48 3.54 19.15
C GLY A 49 -2.52 3.38 18.03
N MET A 50 -3.64 2.69 18.25
CA MET A 50 -4.68 2.45 17.24
C MET A 50 -5.57 3.69 17.02
N LYS A 51 -4.97 4.79 16.55
CA LYS A 51 -5.63 6.06 16.21
C LYS A 51 -5.38 6.37 14.74
N VAL A 52 -6.38 6.92 14.05
CA VAL A 52 -6.28 7.28 12.62
C VAL A 52 -5.02 8.11 12.32
N LYS A 53 -4.70 9.10 13.16
CA LYS A 53 -3.49 9.93 13.02
C LYS A 53 -2.18 9.11 13.01
N VAL A 54 -2.10 8.05 13.82
CA VAL A 54 -0.93 7.16 13.85
C VAL A 54 -0.85 6.36 12.54
N GLY A 55 -1.99 5.85 12.06
CA GLY A 55 -2.08 5.20 10.76
C GLY A 55 -1.67 6.13 9.61
N GLU A 56 -2.08 7.40 9.61
CA GLU A 56 -1.65 8.40 8.64
C GLU A 56 -0.14 8.63 8.69
N SER A 57 0.43 8.79 9.89
CA SER A 57 1.89 8.92 10.06
C SER A 57 2.63 7.69 9.53
N ILE A 58 2.17 6.47 9.86
CA ILE A 58 2.76 5.24 9.35
C ILE A 58 2.69 5.21 7.82
N GLY A 59 1.51 5.46 7.25
CA GLY A 59 1.29 5.45 5.81
C GLY A 59 2.18 6.46 5.07
N LYS A 60 2.38 7.66 5.63
CA LYS A 60 3.28 8.69 5.06
C LYS A 60 4.75 8.26 5.02
N THR A 61 5.19 7.36 5.92
CA THR A 61 6.54 6.77 5.83
C THR A 61 6.67 5.72 4.73
N VAL A 62 5.54 5.25 4.20
CA VAL A 62 5.47 4.35 3.08
C VAL A 62 5.37 5.20 1.82
N ARG A 63 4.23 5.86 1.56
CA ARG A 63 3.96 6.65 0.35
C ARG A 63 2.82 7.67 0.59
N LEU A 64 2.15 8.11 -0.48
CA LEU A 64 1.00 9.00 -0.40
C LEU A 64 -0.22 8.25 0.17
N VAL A 65 -0.77 8.76 1.27
CA VAL A 65 -1.93 8.17 1.95
C VAL A 65 -3.22 8.76 1.39
N GLU A 66 -4.11 7.90 0.90
CA GLU A 66 -5.43 8.30 0.42
C GLU A 66 -6.51 8.11 1.48
N LYS A 67 -6.41 7.03 2.27
CA LYS A 67 -7.40 6.69 3.29
C LYS A 67 -6.79 5.87 4.42
N VAL A 68 -7.27 6.08 5.64
CA VAL A 68 -6.92 5.28 6.82
C VAL A 68 -8.19 4.86 7.55
N GLU A 69 -8.29 3.59 7.87
CA GLU A 69 -9.34 3.01 8.70
C GLU A 69 -8.72 2.14 9.79
N VAL A 70 -9.29 2.18 10.99
CA VAL A 70 -8.95 1.25 12.07
C VAL A 70 -9.91 0.09 12.03
N VAL A 71 -9.39 -1.13 11.87
CA VAL A 71 -10.19 -2.35 11.92
C VAL A 71 -9.97 -3.02 13.26
N HIS A 72 -11.02 -3.09 14.06
CA HIS A 72 -11.03 -3.87 15.29
C HIS A 72 -11.43 -5.30 14.96
N GLY A 73 -10.46 -6.22 15.02
CA GLY A 73 -10.73 -7.64 14.81
C GLY A 73 -11.69 -8.20 15.85
N LYS A 74 -12.66 -9.00 15.42
CA LYS A 74 -13.48 -9.85 16.30
C LYS A 74 -12.83 -11.24 16.37
N GLY A 75 -12.43 -11.68 17.55
CA GLY A 75 -11.82 -13.00 17.81
C GLY A 75 -10.46 -13.22 17.12
N GLY A 76 -9.40 -13.45 17.90
CA GLY A 76 -8.08 -13.93 17.45
C GLY A 76 -7.24 -13.06 16.48
N ASN A 77 -7.85 -12.34 15.54
CA ASN A 77 -7.19 -11.70 14.40
C ASN A 77 -6.56 -10.32 14.69
N GLY A 78 -6.61 -9.85 15.94
CA GLY A 78 -6.04 -8.58 16.36
C GLY A 78 -6.67 -7.35 15.69
N SER A 79 -6.42 -6.16 16.25
CA SER A 79 -6.74 -4.90 15.53
C SER A 79 -5.63 -4.59 14.53
N TYR A 80 -5.96 -3.96 13.40
CA TYR A 80 -5.00 -3.54 12.38
C TYR A 80 -5.46 -2.26 11.68
N PHE A 81 -4.53 -1.54 11.05
CA PHE A 81 -4.91 -0.45 10.16
C PHE A 81 -5.15 -0.96 8.74
N ARG A 82 -6.19 -0.45 8.10
CA ARG A 82 -6.41 -0.58 6.68
C ARG A 82 -6.12 0.78 6.03
N ILE A 83 -5.03 0.86 5.29
CA ILE A 83 -4.51 2.10 4.71
C ILE A 83 -4.52 1.95 3.19
N ILE A 84 -5.17 2.86 2.48
CA ILE A 84 -5.02 2.96 1.02
C ILE A 84 -3.83 3.89 0.77
N VAL A 85 -2.80 3.34 0.13
CA VAL A 85 -1.59 4.08 -0.25
C VAL A 85 -1.41 4.08 -1.75
N MET A 86 -1.23 5.26 -2.33
CA MET A 86 -0.84 5.41 -3.73
C MET A 86 0.67 5.33 -3.82
N MET A 87 1.18 4.45 -4.68
CA MET A 87 2.61 4.20 -4.82
C MET A 87 3.03 4.08 -6.28
N ASP A 88 4.27 4.48 -6.53
CA ASP A 88 4.96 4.19 -7.78
C ASP A 88 5.40 2.71 -7.78
N VAL A 89 5.02 1.96 -8.81
CA VAL A 89 5.33 0.53 -8.97
C VAL A 89 6.80 0.23 -9.22
N GLN A 90 7.57 1.23 -9.62
CA GLN A 90 9.01 1.11 -9.90
C GLN A 90 9.85 1.14 -8.61
N ILE A 91 9.25 1.54 -7.48
CA ILE A 91 9.95 1.68 -6.20
C ILE A 91 9.67 0.46 -5.32
N PRO A 92 10.70 -0.13 -4.67
CA PRO A 92 10.55 -1.25 -3.76
C PRO A 92 9.44 -1.07 -2.71
N ILE A 93 8.64 -2.11 -2.52
CA ILE A 93 7.59 -2.20 -1.51
C ILE A 93 8.24 -2.38 -0.13
N LYS A 94 7.80 -1.56 0.83
CA LYS A 94 8.26 -1.67 2.21
C LYS A 94 7.46 -2.76 2.93
N ILE A 95 8.14 -3.71 3.56
CA ILE A 95 7.45 -4.85 4.21
C ILE A 95 7.11 -4.62 5.69
N GLY A 96 7.65 -3.55 6.29
CA GLY A 96 7.43 -3.20 7.70
C GLY A 96 8.30 -2.05 8.16
N LEU A 97 8.18 -1.68 9.44
CA LEU A 97 9.07 -0.72 10.09
C LEU A 97 9.12 -0.93 11.61
N ASN A 98 10.10 -0.30 12.26
CA ASN A 98 10.12 -0.19 13.72
C ASN A 98 9.34 1.06 14.16
N LEU A 99 8.22 0.84 14.84
CA LEU A 99 7.38 1.89 15.42
C LEU A 99 7.85 2.19 16.84
N SER A 100 8.17 3.45 17.12
CA SER A 100 8.48 3.91 18.48
C SER A 100 7.25 4.64 19.04
N LEU A 101 6.62 4.08 20.07
CA LEU A 101 5.46 4.70 20.71
C LEU A 101 5.86 5.19 22.11
N GLY A 102 6.34 6.44 22.20
CA GLY A 102 6.77 7.03 23.46
C GLY A 102 7.92 6.26 24.13
N LYS A 103 7.77 5.95 25.43
CA LYS A 103 8.79 5.28 26.25
C LYS A 103 8.77 3.74 26.15
N GLU A 104 7.79 3.15 25.49
CA GLU A 104 7.57 1.68 25.47
C GLU A 104 8.50 0.92 24.51
N GLY A 105 9.52 1.58 23.96
CA GLY A 105 10.49 0.95 23.06
C GLY A 105 10.01 0.88 21.60
N LYS A 106 10.78 0.14 20.78
CA LYS A 106 10.51 -0.06 19.35
C LYS A 106 9.79 -1.39 19.15
N THR A 107 8.65 -1.36 18.47
CA THR A 107 7.92 -2.56 18.04
C THR A 107 8.01 -2.70 16.53
N TRP A 108 8.38 -3.88 16.03
CA TRP A 108 8.33 -4.16 14.61
C TRP A 108 6.87 -4.33 14.15
N ILE A 109 6.44 -3.50 13.21
CA ILE A 109 5.11 -3.58 12.59
C ILE A 109 5.25 -4.12 11.18
N VAL A 110 4.29 -4.96 10.78
CA VAL A 110 4.32 -5.68 9.50
C VAL A 110 3.30 -5.08 8.54
N PHE A 111 3.72 -4.86 7.30
CA PHE A 111 2.86 -4.42 6.21
C PHE A 111 2.48 -5.61 5.33
N LYS A 112 1.18 -5.77 5.08
CA LYS A 112 0.66 -6.75 4.12
C LYS A 112 -0.20 -6.00 3.11
N TYR A 113 0.19 -6.02 1.85
CA TYR A 113 -0.56 -5.37 0.79
C TYR A 113 -1.45 -6.40 0.11
N GLU A 114 -2.66 -5.97 -0.26
CA GLU A 114 -3.55 -6.76 -1.10
C GLU A 114 -3.25 -6.51 -2.58
N CYS A 115 -3.50 -7.51 -3.41
CA CYS A 115 -3.37 -7.43 -4.87
C CYS A 115 -1.97 -7.05 -5.39
N ILE A 116 -0.91 -7.40 -4.65
CA ILE A 116 0.43 -7.43 -5.24
C ILE A 116 0.49 -8.58 -6.25
N ALA A 117 0.94 -8.28 -7.46
CA ALA A 117 1.12 -9.25 -8.53
C ALA A 117 2.56 -9.17 -9.06
N MET A 118 3.12 -10.31 -9.48
CA MET A 118 4.50 -10.43 -10.00
C MET A 118 5.53 -9.67 -9.15
N PHE A 119 5.60 -10.05 -7.89
CA PHE A 119 6.56 -9.52 -6.92
C PHE A 119 7.91 -10.23 -7.03
N CYS A 120 8.97 -9.46 -7.14
CA CYS A 120 10.34 -9.95 -7.04
C CYS A 120 10.80 -9.87 -5.58
N HIS A 121 11.05 -11.02 -4.95
CA HIS A 121 11.50 -11.09 -3.56
C HIS A 121 12.92 -10.56 -3.34
N ARG A 122 13.74 -10.49 -4.41
CA ARG A 122 15.11 -9.99 -4.36
C ARG A 122 15.16 -8.47 -4.19
N ASP A 123 14.38 -7.75 -4.99
CA ASP A 123 14.42 -6.28 -5.04
C ASP A 123 13.21 -5.62 -4.37
N ASN A 124 12.23 -6.41 -3.94
CA ASN A 124 10.93 -5.98 -3.45
C ASN A 124 10.13 -5.11 -4.45
N CYS A 125 10.40 -5.25 -5.76
CA CYS A 125 9.70 -4.52 -6.83
C CYS A 125 8.61 -5.37 -7.48
N MET A 126 7.69 -4.71 -8.18
CA MET A 126 6.67 -5.37 -9.01
C MET A 126 7.08 -5.39 -10.49
N GLY A 127 6.49 -6.30 -11.25
CA GLY A 127 6.55 -6.31 -12.72
C GLY A 127 7.55 -7.30 -13.32
N HIS A 128 8.30 -8.03 -12.51
CA HIS A 128 9.17 -9.10 -12.98
C HIS A 128 9.27 -10.25 -11.97
N GLN A 129 9.68 -11.43 -12.44
CA GLN A 129 10.01 -12.57 -11.60
C GLN A 129 11.51 -12.57 -11.29
N GLU A 130 11.93 -13.23 -10.21
CA GLU A 130 13.34 -13.30 -9.79
C GLU A 130 14.32 -13.75 -10.89
N LYS A 131 13.86 -14.62 -11.80
CA LYS A 131 14.62 -15.06 -12.99
C LYS A 131 14.92 -13.96 -14.02
N HIS A 132 14.27 -12.80 -13.89
CA HIS A 132 14.39 -11.62 -14.77
C HIS A 132 14.80 -10.37 -13.97
N CYS A 133 15.39 -10.58 -12.79
CA CYS A 133 15.91 -9.55 -11.90
C CYS A 133 17.39 -9.25 -12.22
#